data_AF-A0A919DWA9-F1
#
_entry.id   AF-A0A919DWA9-F1
#
_cell.length_a   1.000
_cell.length_b   1.000
_cell.length_c   1.000
_cell.angle_alpha   90.00
_cell.angle_beta   90.00
_cell.angle_gamma   90.00
#
_symmetry.space_group_name_H-M   'P 1'
#
loop_
_entity.id
_entity.type
_entity.pdbx_description
1 polymer ?
#
loop_
_entity_poly.entity_id
_entity_poly.type
_entity_poly.pdbx_seq_one_letter_code
_entity_poly.pdbx_strand_id
1 'polypeptide(L)'
;MDDRAEEVQRVLDAIDALTEGEPPEARARRLTELLKSVGEKVRRERRDAVLEMVERGMSYRQIADAAGVSFGRVRQIIADDPDAAKEGAQDG
;
A
#
# COMPACT_ATOMS: atom_id res chain seq x y z
N MET A 1 -2.45 6.58 25.03
CA MET A 1 -1.54 6.51 23.87
C MET A 1 -2.38 6.92 22.66
N ASP A 2 -1.79 7.43 21.58
CA ASP A 2 -2.56 7.74 20.36
C ASP A 2 -3.25 6.46 19.87
N ASP A 3 -4.58 6.44 19.75
CA ASP A 3 -5.37 5.26 19.34
C ASP A 3 -4.80 4.61 18.07
N ARG A 4 -4.19 5.43 17.20
CA ARG A 4 -3.51 4.97 15.99
C ARG A 4 -2.28 4.10 16.28
N ALA A 5 -1.49 4.44 17.30
CA ALA A 5 -0.32 3.64 17.69
C ALA A 5 -0.75 2.27 18.22
N GLU A 6 -1.87 2.20 18.93
CA GLU A 6 -2.44 0.93 19.43
C GLU A 6 -2.98 0.06 18.28
N GLU A 7 -3.60 0.65 17.27
CA GLU A 7 -4.02 -0.07 16.06
C GLU A 7 -2.81 -0.58 15.25
N VAL A 8 -1.76 0.22 15.11
CA VAL A 8 -0.51 -0.24 14.46
C VAL A 8 0.08 -1.41 15.23
N GLN A 9 0.15 -1.34 16.56
CA GLN A 9 0.67 -2.43 17.37
C GLN A 9 -0.16 -3.71 17.19
N ARG A 10 -1.49 -3.61 17.17
CA ARG A 10 -2.36 -4.77 16.91
C ARG A 10 -2.10 -5.43 15.55
N VAL A 11 -1.81 -4.65 14.52
CA VAL A 11 -1.43 -5.20 13.21
C VAL A 11 -0.10 -5.93 13.28
N LEU A 12 0.90 -5.37 13.97
CA LEU A 12 2.21 -5.99 14.14
C LEU A 12 2.11 -7.31 14.91
N ASP A 13 1.38 -7.32 16.03
CA ASP A 13 1.16 -8.52 16.83
C ASP A 13 0.44 -9.62 16.02
N ALA A 14 -0.51 -9.22 15.15
CA ALA A 14 -1.18 -10.15 14.26
C ALA A 14 -0.24 -10.76 13.20
N ILE A 15 0.73 -9.99 12.70
CA ILE A 15 1.76 -10.50 11.76
C ILE A 15 2.63 -11.55 12.46
N ASP A 16 3.05 -11.29 13.69
CA ASP A 16 3.86 -12.23 14.46
C ASP A 16 3.09 -13.52 14.73
N ALA A 17 1.85 -13.41 15.20
CA ALA A 17 0.97 -14.54 15.49
C ALA A 17 0.70 -15.43 14.25
N LEU A 18 0.65 -14.85 13.04
CA LEU A 18 0.46 -15.60 11.80
C LEU A 18 1.59 -16.58 11.48
N THR A 19 2.77 -16.39 12.07
CA THR A 19 3.99 -17.14 11.75
C THR A 19 4.61 -17.86 12.95
N GLU A 20 3.98 -17.74 14.12
CA GLU A 20 4.45 -18.35 15.35
C GLU A 20 4.46 -19.87 15.23
N GLY A 21 5.59 -20.49 15.60
CA GLY A 21 5.77 -21.94 15.53
C GLY A 21 5.96 -22.52 14.12
N GLU A 22 5.88 -21.72 13.05
CA GLU A 22 6.15 -22.20 11.69
C GLU A 22 7.65 -22.44 11.45
N PRO A 23 8.03 -23.48 10.68
CA PRO A 23 9.40 -23.65 10.22
C PRO A 23 9.83 -22.48 9.31
N PRO A 24 11.14 -22.17 9.20
CA PRO A 24 11.62 -20.98 8.50
C PRO A 24 11.10 -20.81 7.07
N GLU A 25 11.01 -21.91 6.30
CA GLU A 25 10.55 -21.91 4.91
C GLU A 25 9.07 -21.57 4.79
N ALA A 26 8.23 -22.12 5.69
CA ALA A 26 6.80 -21.84 5.72
C ALA A 26 6.54 -20.38 6.11
N ARG A 27 7.24 -19.89 7.15
CA ARG A 27 7.18 -18.50 7.60
C ARG A 27 7.57 -17.53 6.47
N ALA A 28 8.68 -17.79 5.78
CA ALA A 28 9.14 -16.95 4.68
C ALA A 28 8.11 -16.88 3.54
N ARG A 29 7.52 -18.02 3.16
CA ARG A 29 6.46 -18.08 2.14
C ARG A 29 5.24 -17.27 2.57
N ARG A 30 4.75 -17.47 3.79
CA ARG A 30 3.57 -16.76 4.31
C ARG A 30 3.78 -15.25 4.37
N LEU A 31 4.92 -14.81 4.89
CA LEU A 31 5.26 -13.38 4.94
C LEU A 31 5.41 -12.78 3.56
N THR A 32 5.90 -13.53 2.57
CA THR A 32 5.98 -13.05 1.18
C THR A 32 4.60 -12.78 0.59
N GLU A 33 3.64 -13.70 0.77
CA GLU A 33 2.26 -13.50 0.31
C GLU A 33 1.56 -12.35 1.06
N LEU A 34 1.85 -12.21 2.37
CA LEU A 34 1.34 -11.11 3.15
C LEU A 34 1.91 -9.76 2.68
N LEU A 35 3.22 -9.68 2.43
CA LEU A 35 3.86 -8.47 1.90
C LEU A 35 3.28 -8.08 0.54
N LYS A 36 2.98 -9.06 -0.31
CA LYS A 36 2.32 -8.82 -1.60
C LYS A 36 0.94 -8.20 -1.39
N SER A 37 0.08 -8.84 -0.61
CA SER A 37 -1.31 -8.40 -0.39
C SER A 37 -1.40 -7.05 0.34
N VAL A 38 -0.65 -6.87 1.43
CA VAL A 38 -0.56 -5.59 2.16
C VAL A 38 0.02 -4.50 1.26
N GLY A 39 1.09 -4.81 0.52
CA GLY A 39 1.72 -3.88 -0.40
C GLY A 39 0.78 -3.43 -1.51
N GLU A 40 -0.01 -4.34 -2.10
CA GLU A 40 -1.04 -4.01 -3.09
C GLU A 40 -2.13 -3.10 -2.51
N LYS A 41 -2.65 -3.41 -1.31
CA LYS A 41 -3.66 -2.55 -0.65
C LYS A 41 -3.10 -1.16 -0.37
N VAL A 42 -1.94 -1.05 0.28
CA VAL A 42 -1.35 0.24 0.63
C VAL A 42 -1.01 1.08 -0.61
N ARG A 43 -0.53 0.45 -1.70
CA ARG A 43 -0.26 1.16 -2.96
C ARG A 43 -1.54 1.76 -3.55
N ARG A 44 -2.64 1.01 -3.54
CA ARG A 44 -3.96 1.46 -4.02
C ARG A 44 -4.49 2.63 -3.21
N GLU A 45 -4.61 2.46 -1.89
CA GLU A 45 -5.12 3.52 -0.99
C GLU A 45 -4.29 4.81 -1.11
N ARG A 46 -2.96 4.67 -1.24
CA ARG A 46 -2.07 5.81 -1.47
C ARG A 46 -2.32 6.47 -2.83
N ARG A 47 -2.56 5.69 -3.88
CA ARG A 47 -2.88 6.24 -5.20
C ARG A 47 -4.20 6.99 -5.18
N ASP A 48 -5.23 6.40 -4.57
CA ASP A 48 -6.55 7.00 -4.47
C ASP A 48 -6.47 8.36 -3.76
N ALA A 49 -5.77 8.42 -2.61
CA ALA A 49 -5.51 9.68 -1.92
C ALA A 49 -4.72 10.71 -2.78
N VAL A 50 -3.77 10.26 -3.60
CA VAL A 50 -3.06 11.14 -4.55
C VAL A 50 -3.98 11.67 -5.64
N LEU A 51 -4.87 10.83 -6.18
CA LEU A 51 -5.84 11.24 -7.19
C LEU A 51 -6.87 12.22 -6.61
N GLU A 52 -7.38 11.97 -5.41
CA GLU A 52 -8.26 12.91 -4.69
C GLU A 52 -7.60 14.30 -4.52
N MET A 53 -6.31 14.35 -4.23
CA MET A 53 -5.58 15.63 -4.16
C MET A 53 -5.51 16.34 -5.53
N VAL A 54 -5.35 15.59 -6.62
CA VAL A 54 -5.40 16.12 -7.99
C VAL A 54 -6.79 16.67 -8.31
N GLU A 55 -7.84 15.93 -7.98
CA GLU A 55 -9.25 16.34 -8.18
C GLU A 55 -9.59 17.62 -7.40
N ARG A 56 -8.98 17.80 -6.23
CA ARG A 56 -9.07 19.02 -5.42
C ARG A 56 -8.22 20.18 -5.94
N GLY A 57 -7.56 20.01 -7.09
CA GLY A 57 -6.80 21.05 -7.79
C GLY A 57 -5.37 21.28 -7.28
N MET A 58 -4.81 20.36 -6.49
CA MET A 58 -3.42 20.49 -6.02
C MET A 58 -2.44 20.22 -7.16
N SER A 59 -1.39 21.05 -7.25
CA SER A 59 -0.27 20.78 -8.15
C SER A 59 0.57 19.60 -7.65
N TYR A 60 1.26 18.92 -8.56
CA TYR A 60 2.10 17.76 -8.19
C TYR A 60 3.23 18.11 -7.21
N ARG A 61 3.68 19.37 -7.15
CA ARG A 61 4.64 19.82 -6.13
C ARG A 61 3.99 19.89 -4.74
N GLN A 62 2.78 20.47 -4.65
CA GLN A 62 2.04 20.50 -3.39
C GLN A 62 1.71 19.08 -2.90
N ILE A 63 1.38 18.18 -3.81
CA ILE A 63 1.13 16.77 -3.48
C ILE A 63 2.40 16.09 -2.98
N ALA A 64 3.55 16.33 -3.63
CA ALA A 64 4.83 15.80 -3.20
C ALA A 64 5.17 16.22 -1.76
N ASP A 65 4.99 17.51 -1.47
CA ASP A 65 5.23 18.07 -0.13
C ASP A 65 4.25 17.49 0.91
N ALA A 66 2.95 17.41 0.59
CA ALA A 66 1.92 16.89 1.49
C ALA A 66 2.07 15.38 1.79
N ALA A 67 2.43 14.59 0.77
CA ALA A 67 2.57 13.15 0.90
C ALA A 67 3.98 12.72 1.37
N GLY A 68 4.93 13.65 1.50
CA GLY A 68 6.31 13.35 1.91
C GLY A 68 7.08 12.50 0.89
N VAL A 69 6.84 12.71 -0.41
CA VAL A 69 7.48 11.96 -1.50
C VAL A 69 8.06 12.91 -2.55
N SER A 70 8.92 12.41 -3.43
CA SER A 70 9.44 13.24 -4.53
C SER A 70 8.37 13.51 -5.60
N PHE A 71 8.53 14.61 -6.34
CA PHE A 71 7.70 14.94 -7.51
C PHE A 71 7.67 13.79 -8.53
N GLY A 72 8.81 13.14 -8.78
CA GLY A 72 8.89 11.98 -9.68
C GLY A 72 8.04 10.81 -9.18
N ARG A 73 8.00 10.58 -7.86
CA ARG A 73 7.16 9.54 -7.25
C ARG A 73 5.67 9.85 -7.37
N VAL A 74 5.26 11.12 -7.27
CA VAL A 74 3.85 11.51 -7.51
C VAL A 74 3.42 11.10 -8.93
N ARG A 75 4.23 11.42 -9.94
CA ARG A 75 3.94 11.02 -11.33
C ARG A 75 3.84 9.51 -11.50
N GLN A 76 4.75 8.77 -10.86
CA GLN A 76 4.72 7.30 -10.87
C GLN A 76 3.44 6.76 -10.24
N ILE A 77 3.03 7.28 -9.07
CA ILE A 77 1.82 6.83 -8.38
C ILE A 77 0.57 7.04 -9.23
N ILE A 78 0.45 8.18 -9.92
CA ILE A 78 -0.70 8.47 -10.77
C ILE A 78 -0.73 7.51 -11.98
N ALA A 79 0.43 7.26 -12.59
CA ALA A 79 0.56 6.41 -13.77
C ALA A 79 0.45 4.89 -13.47
N ASP A 80 0.81 4.47 -12.26
CA ASP A 80 0.75 3.07 -11.82
C ASP A 80 -0.70 2.71 -11.51
N ASP A 81 -1.41 2.16 -12.49
CA ASP A 81 -2.79 1.68 -12.33
C ASP A 81 -2.80 0.18 -12.00
N PRO A 82 -2.97 -0.22 -10.73
CA PRO A 82 -2.99 -1.62 -10.34
C PRO A 82 -4.27 -2.36 -10.78
N ASP A 83 -5.28 -1.67 -11.30
CA ASP A 83 -6.54 -2.26 -11.77
C ASP A 83 -6.56 -2.49 -13.28
N ALA A 84 -5.79 -1.71 -14.05
CA ALA A 84 -5.62 -1.92 -15.49
C ALA A 84 -5.16 -3.35 -15.85
N ALA A 85 -4.42 -4.01 -14.96
CA ALA A 85 -3.99 -5.40 -15.14
C ALA A 85 -5.09 -6.45 -14.85
N LYS A 86 -6.15 -6.09 -14.11
CA LYS A 86 -7.23 -7.01 -13.74
C LYS A 86 -8.37 -7.00 -14.77
N GLU A 87 -8.64 -5.86 -15.39
CA GLU A 87 -9.68 -5.72 -16.43
C GLU A 87 -9.32 -6.51 -17.71
N GLY A 88 -8.04 -6.55 -18.10
CA GLY A 88 -7.59 -7.34 -19.25
C GLY A 88 -7.64 -8.87 -19.07
N ALA A 89 -7.94 -9.37 -17.88
CA ALA A 89 -8.01 -10.81 -17.58
C ALA A 89 -9.46 -11.37 -17.53
N GLN A 90 -10.48 -10.51 -17.67
CA GLN A 90 -11.89 -10.92 -17.65
C GLN A 90 -12.53 -11.06 -19.06
N ASP A 91 -11.81 -10.66 -20.12
CA ASP A 91 -12.26 -10.72 -21.53
C ASP A 91 -11.57 -11.82 -22.37
N GLY A 92 -10.98 -12.84 -21.73
CA GLY A 92 -10.21 -13.92 -22.38
C GLY A 92 -10.83 -15.31 -22.27
#